data_AF-A0A523BTI8-F1
#
_entry.id   AF-A0A523BTI8-F1
#
_cell.length_a   1.000
_cell.length_b   1.000
_cell.length_c   1.000
_cell.angle_alpha   90.00
_cell.angle_beta   90.00
_cell.angle_gamma   90.00
#
_symmetry.space_group_name_H-M   'P 1'
#
loop_
_entity.id
_entity.type
_entity.pdbx_description
1 polymer ?
#
loop_
_entity_poly.entity_id
_entity_poly.type
_entity_poly.pdbx_seq_one_letter_code
_entity_poly.pdbx_strand_id
1 'polypeptide(L)' 'MLQQHIHIRANLPKLLAQAVRAGHQGAAVAALLAWGEGTKPLLVLWQEVSSLVENSSSQEVKKD' A
#
# COMPACT_ATOMS: atom_id res chain seq x y z
N MET A 1 -11.15 16.60 -2.76
CA MET A 1 -9.69 16.68 -2.97
C MET A 1 -8.90 16.73 -1.65
N LEU A 2 -9.08 17.74 -0.78
CA LEU A 2 -8.29 17.84 0.47
C LEU A 2 -8.53 16.66 1.45
N GLN A 3 -9.79 16.30 1.70
CA GLN A 3 -10.14 15.19 2.60
C GLN A 3 -9.51 13.85 2.14
N GLN A 4 -9.47 13.60 0.84
CA GLN A 4 -8.86 12.40 0.28
C GLN A 4 -7.34 12.38 0.52
N HIS A 5 -6.66 13.51 0.34
CA HIS A 5 -5.23 13.60 0.65
C HIS A 5 -4.92 13.36 2.13
N ILE A 6 -5.74 13.93 3.03
CA ILE A 6 -5.60 13.71 4.48
C ILE A 6 -5.81 12.23 4.81
N HIS A 7 -6.86 11.62 4.26
CA HIS A 7 -7.17 10.21 4.44
C HIS A 7 -6.00 9.32 3.99
N ILE A 8 -5.47 9.53 2.79
CA ILE A 8 -4.37 8.72 2.26
C ILE A 8 -3.11 8.88 3.13
N ARG A 9 -2.72 10.11 3.49
CA ARG A 9 -1.53 10.34 4.33
C ARG A 9 -1.63 9.64 5.68
N ALA A 10 -2.81 9.69 6.31
CA ALA A 10 -3.04 9.07 7.60
C ALA A 10 -3.04 7.53 7.53
N ASN A 11 -3.46 6.95 6.41
CA ASN A 11 -3.68 5.50 6.29
C ASN A 11 -2.61 4.76 5.49
N LEU A 12 -1.75 5.46 4.72
CA LEU A 12 -0.67 4.82 3.96
C LEU A 12 0.27 3.99 4.84
N PRO A 13 0.68 4.42 6.06
CA PRO A 13 1.49 3.59 6.95
C PRO A 13 0.80 2.27 7.33
N LYS A 14 -0.51 2.30 7.57
CA LYS A 14 -1.31 1.10 7.88
C LYS A 14 -1.34 0.15 6.69
N LEU A 15 -1.54 0.70 5.50
CA LEU A 15 -1.60 -0.07 4.25
C LEU A 15 -0.25 -0.73 3.93
N LEU A 16 0.86 -0.02 4.14
CA LEU A 16 2.22 -0.59 4.00
C LEU A 16 2.45 -1.75 4.98
N ALA A 17 2.02 -1.60 6.24
CA ALA A 17 2.13 -2.68 7.22
C ALA A 17 1.29 -3.92 6.82
N GLN A 18 0.12 -3.72 6.21
CA GLN A 18 -0.69 -4.80 5.67
C GLN A 18 0.02 -5.50 4.50
N ALA A 19 0.63 -4.75 3.58
CA ALA A 19 1.40 -5.31 2.48
C ALA A 19 2.58 -6.18 2.98
N VAL A 20 3.30 -5.72 4.02
CA VAL A 20 4.36 -6.53 4.65
C VAL A 20 3.80 -7.83 5.23
N ARG A 21 2.68 -7.77 5.98
CA ARG A 21 2.04 -8.97 6.56
C ARG A 21 1.53 -9.94 5.50
N ALA A 22 1.16 -9.43 4.33
CA ALA A 22 0.74 -10.22 3.18
C ALA A 22 1.91 -10.79 2.35
N GLY A 23 3.17 -10.64 2.81
CA GLY A 23 4.35 -11.17 2.14
C GLY A 23 4.97 -10.25 1.09
N HIS A 24 4.44 -9.04 0.88
CA HIS A 24 4.93 -8.07 -0.11
C HIS A 24 5.99 -7.13 0.45
N GLN A 25 6.91 -7.63 1.29
CA GLN A 25 7.89 -6.79 1.98
C GLN A 25 8.73 -5.93 1.01
N GLY A 26 9.22 -6.50 -0.09
CA GLY A 26 10.01 -5.76 -1.07
C GLY A 26 9.24 -4.58 -1.70
N ALA A 27 7.99 -4.82 -2.09
CA ALA A 27 7.14 -3.79 -2.68
C ALA A 27 6.73 -2.72 -1.64
N ALA A 28 6.45 -3.12 -0.40
CA ALA A 28 6.14 -2.19 0.68
C ALA A 28 7.33 -1.29 1.01
N VAL A 29 8.56 -1.83 1.06
CA VAL A 29 9.78 -1.03 1.28
C VAL A 29 10.02 -0.07 0.12
N ALA A 30 9.86 -0.51 -1.12
CA ALA A 30 10.00 0.36 -2.29
C ALA A 30 8.99 1.52 -2.26
N ALA A 31 7.74 1.26 -1.88
CA ALA A 31 6.71 2.29 -1.73
C ALA A 31 7.01 3.26 -0.57
N LEU A 32 7.56 2.76 0.55
CA LEU A 32 7.99 3.58 1.67
C LEU A 32 9.13 4.55 1.27
N LEU A 33 10.13 4.04 0.56
CA LEU A 33 11.25 4.87 0.06
C LEU A 33 10.75 5.94 -0.91
N ALA A 34 9.93 5.55 -1.90
CA ALA A 34 9.37 6.50 -2.85
C ALA A 34 8.51 7.59 -2.18
N TRP A 35 7.82 7.26 -1.08
CA TRP A 35 7.11 8.25 -0.29
C TRP A 35 8.05 9.21 0.45
N GLY A 36 9.08 8.68 1.12
CA GLY A 36 10.05 9.48 1.88
C GLY A 36 10.91 10.39 1.00
N GLU A 37 11.23 9.94 -0.21
CA GLU A 37 12.03 10.68 -1.20
C GLU A 37 11.17 11.60 -2.08
N GLY A 38 9.85 11.46 -2.05
CA GLY A 38 8.93 12.24 -2.88
C GLY A 38 9.02 11.93 -4.38
N THR A 39 9.50 10.74 -4.77
CA THR A 39 9.69 10.34 -6.17
C THR A 39 8.40 9.87 -6.84
N LYS A 40 7.35 9.58 -6.06
CA LYS A 40 6.02 9.22 -6.58
C LYS A 40 4.88 10.02 -5.93
N PRO A 41 3.81 10.36 -6.67
CA PRO A 41 2.61 10.96 -6.10
C PRO A 41 1.94 10.03 -5.08
N LEU A 42 1.41 10.62 -4.01
CA LEU A 42 0.79 9.88 -2.91
C LEU A 42 -0.39 8.99 -3.37
N LEU A 43 -1.20 9.47 -4.33
CA LEU A 43 -2.32 8.70 -4.87
C LEU A 43 -1.85 7.45 -5.63
N VAL A 44 -0.74 7.55 -6.36
CA VAL A 44 -0.15 6.41 -7.09
C VAL A 44 0.34 5.36 -6.10
N LEU A 45 1.07 5.79 -5.07
CA LEU A 45 1.52 4.89 -4.00
C LEU A 45 0.35 4.20 -3.30
N TRP A 46 -0.72 4.94 -3.02
CA TRP A 46 -1.94 4.36 -2.43
C TRP A 46 -2.52 3.26 -3.30
N GLN A 47 -2.69 3.50 -4.60
CA GLN A 47 -3.24 2.52 -5.54
C GLN A 47 -2.35 1.28 -5.65
N GLU A 48 -1.04 1.46 -5.83
CA GLU A 48 -0.08 0.36 -5.93
C GLU A 48 -0.13 -0.55 -4.69
N VAL A 49 -0.09 0.02 -3.48
CA VAL A 49 -0.08 -0.77 -2.24
C VAL A 49 -1.45 -1.38 -1.96
N SER A 50 -2.56 -0.69 -2.27
CA SER A 50 -3.92 -1.24 -2.14
C SER A 50 -4.09 -2.50 -3.00
N SER A 51 -3.66 -2.45 -4.27
CA SER A 51 -3.77 -3.60 -5.17
C SER A 51 -2.94 -4.80 -4.69
N LEU A 52 -1.79 -4.59 -4.05
CA LEU A 52 -1.00 -5.68 -3.47
C LEU A 52 -1.76 -6.40 -2.34
N VAL A 53 -2.39 -5.62 -1.46
CA VAL A 53 -3.15 -6.18 -0.31
C VAL A 53 -4.41 -6.90 -0.80
N GLU A 54 -5.15 -6.32 -1.75
CA GLU A 54 -6.38 -6.92 -2.31
C GLU A 54 -6.12 -8.24 -3.04
N ASN A 55 -5.04 -8.30 -3.83
CA ASN A 55 -4.66 -9.52 -4.54
C ASN A 55 -4.25 -10.66 -3.58
N SER A 56 -3.70 -10.33 -2.42
CA SER A 56 -3.31 -11.30 -1.39
C SER A 56 -4.52 -11.89 -0.68
N SER A 57 -5.49 -11.05 -0.33
CA SER A 57 -6.76 -11.49 0.26
C SER A 57 -7.54 -12.42 -0.67
N SER A 58 -7.37 -12.29 -1.98
CA SER A 58 -8.03 -13.14 -2.98
C SER A 58 -7.37 -14.53 -3.13
N GLN A 59 -6.11 -14.69 -2.70
CA GLN A 59 -5.41 -15.97 -2.80
C GLN A 59 -5.67 -16.91 -1.61
N GLU A 60 -6.06 -16.38 -0.45
CA GLU A 60 -6.43 -17.22 0.71
C GLU A 60 -7.75 -17.98 0.51
N VAL A 61 -8.66 -17.51 -0.35
CA VAL A 61 -9.99 -18.12 -0.55
C VAL A 61 -9.97 -19.35 -1.47
N LYS A 62 -8.85 -19.65 -2.15
CA LYS A 62 -8.75 -20.78 -3.10
C LYS A 62 -8.03 -22.03 -2.55
N LYS A 63 -7.77 -22.08 -1.24
CA LYS A 63 -7.25 -23.27 -0.56
C LYS A 63 -8.34 -23.87 0.33
N ASP A 64 -9.36 -24.48 -0.26
CA ASP A 64 -10.22 -25.47 0.38
C ASP A 64 -10.80 -26.41 -0.70
#